data_AF-A0A7W8P6U4-F1
#
_entry.id   AF-A0A7W8P6U4-F1
#
_cell.length_a   1.000
_cell.length_b   1.000
_cell.length_c   1.000
_cell.angle_alpha   90.00
_cell.angle_beta   90.00
_cell.angle_gamma   90.00
#
_symmetry.space_group_name_H-M   'P 1'
#
loop_
_entity.id
_entity.type
_entity.pdbx_description
1 polymer ?
#
loop_
_entity_poly.entity_id
_entity_poly.type
_entity_poly.pdbx_seq_one_letter_code
_entity_poly.pdbx_strand_id
1 'polypeptide(L)'
;MGPKTPVTEGDFFRQPLREQINLKHPLVQLADLIKWDRLGMAMSESFVSRKGRPATSPRLIAGLLYLQHAFDLSDEEVVWQWVENPYWQVFTGETYLQTEPPIDPSSLTRWRKRLGEAGVEELLAETIDAAKRAGVIKAASVKRVIVDPTVMEKAIAHPTDSRLLERCREHLVKAAARHGLKLRQNYNREAPHLARQIGRYAHAKQYKRMKKVLRTLRSRVGRVMRDVERQIDAAPKGSRAVLQDLIGRTKRILSQKTKDKNKLYALHAPEVECLAKGKARTPYEFGVKVSITTTHKEGLVVGMRSMPGNPYDGHTLAEALEQAAILSDVTPEIAVVDRGYKGVDLEGVKIYHPGAAARHHAWLTGDDKTAQCDRASHRPHEDRWQTRSELAEGDAR
;
A
#
# COMPACT_ATOMS: atom_id res chain seq x y z
N MET A 1 -23.57 1.41 -18.09
CA MET A 1 -23.06 2.60 -18.82
C MET A 1 -21.59 2.73 -18.52
N GLY A 2 -20.73 2.67 -19.54
CA GLY A 2 -19.31 2.98 -19.39
C GLY A 2 -19.09 4.45 -19.01
N PRO A 3 -17.86 4.84 -18.63
CA PRO A 3 -17.53 6.25 -18.46
C PRO A 3 -17.82 6.99 -19.77
N LYS A 4 -18.60 8.07 -19.72
CA LYS A 4 -18.78 8.94 -20.89
C LYS A 4 -17.48 9.69 -21.10
N THR A 5 -16.89 9.56 -22.28
CA THR A 5 -15.89 10.51 -22.77
C THR A 5 -16.53 11.89 -22.71
N PRO A 6 -15.95 12.88 -22.02
CA PRO A 6 -16.49 14.24 -22.08
C PRO A 6 -16.48 14.67 -23.54
N VAL A 7 -17.67 14.94 -24.09
CA VAL A 7 -17.80 15.52 -25.42
C VAL A 7 -17.20 16.92 -25.32
N THR A 8 -16.17 17.18 -26.10
CA THR A 8 -15.51 18.49 -26.20
C THR A 8 -16.39 19.40 -27.05
N GLU A 9 -17.62 19.69 -26.61
CA GLU A 9 -18.29 20.90 -27.06
C GLU A 9 -17.52 22.06 -26.43
N GLY A 10 -16.91 22.90 -27.27
CA GLY A 10 -16.23 24.11 -26.81
C GLY A 10 -17.24 24.98 -26.06
N ASP A 11 -17.06 25.13 -24.75
CA ASP A 11 -17.83 26.09 -23.98
C ASP A 11 -17.29 27.46 -24.34
N PHE A 12 -18.00 28.17 -25.22
CA PHE A 12 -17.59 29.45 -25.81
C PHE A 12 -17.22 30.51 -24.76
N PHE A 13 -17.66 30.34 -23.52
CA PHE A 13 -17.45 31.27 -22.41
C PHE A 13 -16.32 30.87 -21.46
N ARG A 14 -15.73 29.68 -21.59
CA ARG A 14 -14.65 29.20 -20.73
C ARG A 14 -13.35 29.05 -21.51
N GLN A 15 -12.28 29.63 -21.00
CA GLN A 15 -10.94 29.40 -21.54
C GLN A 15 -10.45 27.99 -21.13
N PRO A 16 -9.89 27.19 -22.05
CA PRO A 16 -9.27 25.92 -21.72
C PRO A 16 -8.09 26.09 -20.73
N LEU A 17 -7.90 25.12 -19.84
CA LEU A 17 -6.82 25.13 -18.85
C LEU A 17 -5.43 25.16 -19.49
N ARG A 18 -5.24 24.43 -20.60
CA ARG A 18 -3.95 24.33 -21.30
C ARG A 18 -3.48 25.69 -21.86
N GLU A 19 -4.38 26.64 -22.05
CA GLU A 19 -4.05 27.99 -22.51
C GLU A 19 -3.65 28.92 -21.35
N GLN A 20 -3.97 28.54 -20.10
CA GLN A 20 -3.76 29.34 -18.90
C GLN A 20 -2.54 28.90 -18.07
N ILE A 21 -1.97 27.73 -18.36
CA ILE A 21 -0.90 27.12 -17.55
C ILE A 21 0.40 26.94 -18.34
N ASN A 22 1.51 26.76 -17.63
CA ASN A 22 2.79 26.45 -18.27
C ASN A 22 2.82 25.01 -18.81
N LEU A 23 2.77 24.85 -20.13
CA LEU A 23 2.83 23.53 -20.79
C LEU A 23 4.16 22.79 -20.58
N LYS A 24 5.22 23.47 -20.14
CA LYS A 24 6.50 22.84 -19.78
C LYS A 24 6.49 22.24 -18.37
N HIS A 25 5.38 22.33 -17.65
CA HIS A 25 5.27 21.74 -16.32
C HIS A 25 5.38 20.20 -16.38
N PRO A 26 6.14 19.54 -15.48
CA PRO A 26 6.39 18.11 -15.55
C PRO A 26 5.13 17.24 -15.62
N LEU A 27 4.08 17.58 -14.86
CA LEU A 27 2.81 16.86 -14.92
C LEU A 27 2.08 16.99 -16.26
N VAL A 28 2.23 18.11 -16.97
CA VAL A 28 1.60 18.29 -18.29
C VAL A 28 2.33 17.42 -19.31
N GLN A 29 3.67 17.44 -19.28
CA GLN A 29 4.48 16.58 -20.14
C GLN A 29 4.24 15.09 -19.86
N LEU A 30 4.13 14.72 -18.58
CA LEU A 30 3.79 13.35 -18.19
C LEU A 30 2.39 12.96 -18.66
N ALA A 31 1.41 13.87 -18.57
CA ALA A 31 0.07 13.63 -19.07
C ALA A 31 0.05 13.32 -20.58
N ASP A 32 0.89 14.01 -21.37
CA ASP A 32 1.01 13.77 -22.81
C ASP A 32 1.78 12.47 -23.14
N LEU A 33 2.65 12.02 -22.24
CA LEU A 33 3.36 10.76 -22.38
C LEU A 33 2.48 9.56 -22.05
N ILE A 34 1.56 9.63 -21.11
CA ILE A 34 0.73 8.47 -20.71
C ILE A 34 -0.34 8.17 -21.77
N LYS A 35 -0.48 6.90 -22.18
CA LYS A 35 -1.57 6.43 -23.05
C LYS A 35 -2.84 6.19 -22.24
N TRP A 36 -3.53 7.29 -21.93
CA TRP A 36 -4.76 7.24 -21.13
C TRP A 36 -5.87 6.38 -21.74
N ASP A 37 -5.93 6.25 -23.07
CA ASP A 37 -6.93 5.39 -23.72
C ASP A 37 -6.69 3.91 -23.43
N ARG A 38 -5.42 3.47 -23.44
CA ARG A 38 -5.04 2.09 -23.10
C ARG A 38 -5.38 1.79 -21.65
N LEU A 39 -4.97 2.67 -20.73
CA LEU A 39 -5.33 2.55 -19.32
C LEU A 39 -6.84 2.58 -19.13
N GLY A 40 -7.55 3.47 -19.83
CA GLY A 40 -8.99 3.58 -19.78
C GLY A 40 -9.68 2.28 -20.19
N MET A 41 -9.22 1.62 -21.26
CA MET A 41 -9.74 0.33 -21.70
C MET A 41 -9.46 -0.78 -20.69
N ALA A 42 -8.20 -0.93 -20.24
CA ALA A 42 -7.82 -1.95 -19.26
C ALA A 42 -8.57 -1.79 -17.94
N MET A 43 -8.79 -0.55 -17.52
CA MET A 43 -9.52 -0.24 -16.29
C MET A 43 -11.04 -0.30 -16.48
N SER A 44 -11.58 -0.13 -17.70
CA SER A 44 -13.02 0.03 -17.94
C SER A 44 -13.91 -1.08 -17.35
N GLU A 45 -13.41 -2.32 -17.30
CA GLU A 45 -14.10 -3.47 -16.70
C GLU A 45 -14.38 -3.27 -15.21
N SER A 46 -13.46 -2.63 -14.49
CA SER A 46 -13.60 -2.28 -13.06
C SER A 46 -14.53 -1.07 -12.82
N PHE A 47 -14.93 -0.37 -13.88
CA PHE A 47 -15.69 0.89 -13.83
C PHE A 47 -17.14 0.74 -14.33
N VAL A 48 -17.61 -0.49 -14.60
CA VAL A 48 -18.97 -0.72 -15.10
C VAL A 48 -20.03 -0.33 -14.06
N SER A 49 -20.75 0.77 -14.31
CA SER A 49 -21.96 1.14 -13.55
C SER A 49 -23.18 0.42 -14.13
N ARG A 50 -23.81 -0.45 -13.31
CA ARG A 50 -25.03 -1.21 -13.68
C ARG A 50 -26.33 -0.44 -13.40
N LYS A 51 -26.34 0.55 -12.49
CA LYS A 51 -27.45 1.47 -12.18
C LYS A 51 -26.89 2.78 -11.56
N GLY A 52 -27.43 3.95 -11.91
CA GLY A 52 -27.12 5.24 -11.28
C GLY A 52 -26.17 6.18 -12.05
N ARG A 53 -25.54 7.13 -11.33
CA ARG A 53 -24.60 8.16 -11.84
C ARG A 53 -23.55 7.52 -12.78
N PRO A 54 -23.20 8.17 -13.91
CA PRO A 54 -22.17 7.65 -14.82
C PRO A 54 -20.86 7.40 -14.07
N ALA A 55 -20.13 6.38 -14.51
CA ALA A 55 -18.86 6.02 -13.90
C ALA A 55 -17.86 7.18 -14.02
N THR A 56 -17.13 7.46 -12.94
CA THR A 56 -16.02 8.43 -12.92
C THR A 56 -15.00 8.06 -13.99
N SER A 57 -14.39 9.07 -14.63
CA SER A 57 -13.35 8.86 -15.65
C SER A 57 -12.21 7.98 -15.09
N PRO A 58 -11.81 6.89 -15.78
CA PRO A 58 -10.64 6.09 -15.40
C PRO A 58 -9.38 6.93 -15.30
N ARG A 59 -9.19 7.90 -16.20
CA ARG A 59 -8.07 8.85 -16.18
C ARG A 59 -8.04 9.68 -14.90
N LEU A 60 -9.20 10.18 -14.45
CA LEU A 60 -9.29 10.94 -13.21
C LEU A 60 -8.89 10.09 -12.01
N ILE A 61 -9.39 8.85 -11.92
CA ILE A 61 -9.06 7.96 -10.80
C ILE A 61 -7.58 7.54 -10.84
N ALA A 62 -7.06 7.13 -12.00
CA ALA A 62 -5.65 6.80 -12.17
C ALA A 62 -4.73 7.97 -11.80
N GLY A 63 -5.08 9.18 -12.28
CA GLY A 63 -4.32 10.38 -12.01
C GLY A 63 -4.35 10.78 -10.53
N LEU A 64 -5.51 10.71 -9.86
CA LEU A 64 -5.60 10.97 -8.42
C LEU A 64 -4.79 9.96 -7.60
N LEU A 65 -4.82 8.67 -7.96
CA LEU A 65 -4.00 7.66 -7.27
C LEU A 65 -2.50 7.91 -7.47
N TYR A 66 -2.09 8.29 -8.68
CA TYR A 66 -0.70 8.68 -8.95
C TYR A 66 -0.29 9.88 -8.09
N LEU A 67 -1.07 10.97 -8.13
CA LEU A 67 -0.79 12.19 -7.36
C LEU A 67 -0.75 11.93 -5.86
N GLN A 68 -1.68 11.12 -5.36
CA GLN A 68 -1.71 10.70 -3.96
C GLN A 68 -0.37 10.07 -3.53
N HIS A 69 0.16 9.14 -4.34
CA HIS A 69 1.42 8.46 -4.03
C HIS A 69 2.66 9.32 -4.30
N ALA A 70 2.66 10.13 -5.36
CA ALA A 70 3.78 10.99 -5.71
C ALA A 70 4.02 12.11 -4.69
N PHE A 71 2.96 12.57 -4.02
CA PHE A 71 3.01 13.68 -3.05
C PHE A 71 2.75 13.25 -1.59
N ASP A 72 2.65 11.95 -1.31
CA ASP A 72 2.39 11.38 0.02
C ASP A 72 1.16 11.97 0.73
N LEU A 73 0.02 11.95 0.04
CA LEU A 73 -1.21 12.61 0.50
C LEU A 73 -2.27 11.62 0.98
N SER A 74 -3.11 12.08 1.90
CA SER A 74 -4.35 11.38 2.25
C SER A 74 -5.40 11.47 1.14
N ASP A 75 -6.43 10.61 1.23
CA ASP A 75 -7.57 10.62 0.30
C ASP A 75 -8.31 11.98 0.31
N GLU A 76 -8.31 12.69 1.44
CA GLU A 76 -8.95 14.01 1.56
C GLU A 76 -8.07 15.11 0.97
N GLU A 77 -6.78 15.11 1.29
CA GLU A 77 -5.83 16.12 0.81
C GLU A 77 -5.67 16.09 -0.71
N VAL A 78 -5.56 14.90 -1.33
CA VAL A 78 -5.41 14.82 -2.79
C VAL A 78 -6.61 15.40 -3.53
N VAL A 79 -7.82 15.25 -2.97
CA VAL A 79 -9.06 15.77 -3.55
C VAL A 79 -9.13 17.29 -3.43
N TRP A 80 -8.73 17.87 -2.29
CA TRP A 80 -8.74 19.32 -2.11
C TRP A 80 -7.59 20.01 -2.83
N GLN A 81 -6.37 19.46 -2.79
CA GLN A 81 -5.25 20.00 -3.57
C GLN A 81 -5.49 19.93 -5.08
N TRP A 82 -6.28 18.96 -5.56
CA TRP A 82 -6.71 18.91 -6.95
C TRP A 82 -7.58 20.12 -7.35
N VAL A 83 -8.46 20.59 -6.45
CA VAL A 83 -9.28 21.79 -6.70
C VAL A 83 -8.39 23.02 -6.78
N GLU A 84 -7.37 23.10 -5.92
CA GLU A 84 -6.44 24.22 -5.84
C GLU A 84 -5.40 24.25 -6.98
N ASN A 85 -5.17 23.12 -7.67
CA ASN A 85 -4.06 22.97 -8.62
C ASN A 85 -4.51 22.70 -10.08
N PRO A 86 -4.47 23.71 -10.96
CA PRO A 86 -4.81 23.55 -12.39
C PRO A 86 -3.99 22.48 -13.14
N TYR A 87 -2.72 22.26 -12.76
CA TYR A 87 -1.89 21.24 -13.39
C TYR A 87 -2.39 19.83 -13.09
N TRP A 88 -2.96 19.61 -11.90
CA TRP A 88 -3.52 18.33 -11.51
C TRP A 88 -4.80 18.03 -12.25
N GLN A 89 -5.64 19.06 -12.45
CA GLN A 89 -6.86 18.95 -13.24
C GLN A 89 -6.54 18.56 -14.70
N VAL A 90 -5.56 19.23 -15.32
CA VAL A 90 -5.07 18.86 -16.67
C VAL A 90 -4.49 17.45 -16.70
N PHE A 91 -3.68 17.07 -15.70
CA PHE A 91 -3.13 15.72 -15.60
C PHE A 91 -4.24 14.67 -15.59
N THR A 92 -5.29 14.90 -14.80
CA THR A 92 -6.48 14.04 -14.69
C THR A 92 -7.48 14.15 -15.86
N GLY A 93 -7.23 15.02 -16.84
CA GLY A 93 -7.99 15.09 -18.09
C GLY A 93 -9.08 16.16 -18.15
N GLU A 94 -9.11 17.09 -17.19
CA GLU A 94 -10.03 18.23 -17.27
C GLU A 94 -9.58 19.22 -18.34
N THR A 95 -10.56 19.73 -19.09
CA THR A 95 -10.33 20.76 -20.12
C THR A 95 -10.52 22.17 -19.54
N TYR A 96 -11.43 22.33 -18.59
CA TYR A 96 -11.76 23.61 -17.96
C TYR A 96 -11.55 23.52 -16.46
N LEU A 97 -11.23 24.65 -15.83
CA LEU A 97 -11.03 24.74 -14.38
C LEU A 97 -12.30 24.31 -13.65
N GLN A 98 -12.14 23.37 -12.72
CA GLN A 98 -13.15 22.92 -11.78
C GLN A 98 -12.85 23.54 -10.41
N THR A 99 -13.89 24.08 -9.78
CA THR A 99 -13.79 24.69 -8.44
C THR A 99 -14.39 23.81 -7.34
N GLU A 100 -14.96 22.66 -7.72
CA GLU A 100 -15.56 21.70 -6.80
C GLU A 100 -14.79 20.37 -6.81
N PRO A 101 -14.78 19.64 -5.67
CA PRO A 101 -14.21 18.31 -5.60
C PRO A 101 -14.79 17.35 -6.66
N PRO A 102 -13.95 16.63 -7.41
CA PRO A 102 -14.41 15.79 -8.52
C PRO A 102 -15.12 14.52 -8.01
N ILE A 103 -14.79 14.08 -6.80
CA ILE A 103 -15.35 12.92 -6.10
C ILE A 103 -15.36 13.15 -4.58
N ASP A 104 -16.19 12.39 -3.88
CA ASP A 104 -16.07 12.23 -2.44
C ASP A 104 -14.80 11.42 -2.10
N PRO A 105 -13.95 11.85 -1.13
CA PRO A 105 -12.69 11.17 -0.77
C PRO A 105 -12.84 9.67 -0.48
N SER A 106 -13.93 9.25 0.16
CA SER A 106 -14.17 7.83 0.47
C SER A 106 -14.33 6.96 -0.79
N SER A 107 -14.56 7.58 -1.94
CA SER A 107 -14.61 6.90 -3.24
C SER A 107 -13.27 6.31 -3.63
N LEU A 108 -12.13 6.94 -3.31
CA LEU A 108 -10.79 6.43 -3.62
C LEU A 108 -10.54 5.06 -2.98
N THR A 109 -10.97 4.89 -1.73
CA THR A 109 -10.92 3.58 -1.05
C THR A 109 -11.73 2.50 -1.78
N ARG A 110 -12.90 2.85 -2.34
CA ARG A 110 -13.72 1.91 -3.14
C ARG A 110 -13.10 1.65 -4.51
N TRP A 111 -12.41 2.62 -5.10
CA TRP A 111 -11.71 2.47 -6.37
C TRP A 111 -10.50 1.55 -6.24
N ARG A 112 -9.62 1.76 -5.26
CA ARG A 112 -8.48 0.87 -5.01
C ARG A 112 -8.90 -0.60 -4.86
N LYS A 113 -10.00 -0.85 -4.12
CA LYS A 113 -10.56 -2.22 -3.98
C LYS A 113 -11.10 -2.81 -5.28
N ARG A 114 -11.60 -1.98 -6.21
CA ARG A 114 -12.14 -2.42 -7.51
C ARG A 114 -11.06 -2.63 -8.56
N LEU A 115 -10.00 -1.83 -8.53
CA LEU A 115 -8.83 -2.03 -9.37
C LEU A 115 -8.13 -3.34 -9.03
N GLY A 116 -8.01 -3.62 -7.73
CA GLY A 116 -7.30 -4.81 -7.27
C GLY A 116 -5.83 -4.78 -7.69
N GLU A 117 -5.21 -5.95 -7.71
CA GLU A 117 -3.81 -6.13 -8.11
C GLU A 117 -3.62 -5.86 -9.61
N ALA A 118 -4.44 -6.48 -10.46
CA ALA A 118 -4.36 -6.33 -11.91
C ALA A 118 -4.45 -4.86 -12.36
N GLY A 119 -5.39 -4.09 -11.81
CA GLY A 119 -5.53 -2.68 -12.19
C GLY A 119 -4.36 -1.80 -11.75
N VAL A 120 -3.67 -2.15 -10.66
CA VAL A 120 -2.46 -1.44 -10.21
C VAL A 120 -1.24 -1.86 -11.03
N GLU A 121 -1.16 -3.14 -11.42
CA GLU A 121 -0.13 -3.63 -12.34
C GLU A 121 -0.20 -2.93 -13.70
N GLU A 122 -1.40 -2.71 -14.25
CA GLU A 122 -1.58 -1.94 -15.49
C GLU A 122 -1.08 -0.49 -15.37
N LEU A 123 -1.32 0.16 -14.21
CA LEU A 123 -0.79 1.50 -13.94
C LEU A 123 0.75 1.51 -13.89
N LEU A 124 1.36 0.47 -13.29
CA LEU A 124 2.80 0.33 -13.24
C LEU A 124 3.38 0.05 -14.64
N ALA A 125 2.76 -0.83 -15.42
CA ALA A 125 3.15 -1.14 -16.80
C ALA A 125 3.15 0.11 -17.69
N GLU A 126 2.07 0.90 -17.65
CA GLU A 126 2.01 2.14 -18.42
C GLU A 126 3.03 3.18 -17.92
N THR A 127 3.33 3.22 -16.62
CA THR A 127 4.38 4.10 -16.07
C THR A 127 5.76 3.70 -16.60
N ILE A 128 6.06 2.39 -16.69
CA ILE A 128 7.29 1.87 -17.28
C ILE A 128 7.36 2.24 -18.77
N ASP A 129 6.27 2.06 -19.51
CA ASP A 129 6.20 2.39 -20.94
C ASP A 129 6.29 3.90 -21.21
N ALA A 130 5.73 4.74 -20.33
CA ALA A 130 5.92 6.19 -20.37
C ALA A 130 7.40 6.56 -20.12
N ALA A 131 8.06 5.92 -19.16
CA ALA A 131 9.48 6.13 -18.88
C ALA A 131 10.39 5.74 -20.05
N LYS A 132 10.09 4.64 -20.76
CA LYS A 132 10.80 4.25 -21.99
C LYS A 132 10.65 5.32 -23.09
N ARG A 133 9.43 5.81 -23.31
CA ARG A 133 9.16 6.84 -24.35
C ARG A 133 9.78 8.18 -24.03
N ALA A 134 9.83 8.54 -22.74
CA ALA A 134 10.52 9.72 -22.26
C ALA A 134 12.05 9.60 -22.33
N GLY A 135 12.60 8.42 -22.64
CA GLY A 135 14.04 8.16 -22.64
C GLY A 135 14.66 8.11 -21.24
N VAL A 136 13.85 8.04 -20.19
CA VAL A 136 14.30 7.91 -18.79
C VAL A 136 15.00 6.57 -18.58
N ILE A 137 14.51 5.53 -19.23
CA ILE A 137 15.15 4.20 -19.27
C ILE A 137 15.29 3.72 -20.71
N LYS A 138 16.34 2.94 -20.97
CA LYS A 138 16.48 2.18 -22.22
C LYS A 138 15.83 0.81 -22.05
N ALA A 139 15.22 0.27 -23.10
CA ALA A 139 14.66 -1.08 -23.07
C ALA A 139 15.71 -2.14 -22.66
N ALA A 140 16.96 -1.97 -23.09
CA ALA A 140 18.07 -2.82 -22.70
C ALA A 140 18.43 -2.75 -21.21
N SER A 141 18.09 -1.66 -20.51
CA SER A 141 18.36 -1.53 -19.08
C SER A 141 17.51 -2.48 -18.23
N VAL A 142 16.35 -2.91 -18.73
CA VAL A 142 15.49 -3.87 -18.04
C VAL A 142 16.04 -5.30 -18.08
N LYS A 143 16.98 -5.59 -18.98
CA LYS A 143 17.69 -6.88 -18.99
C LYS A 143 18.55 -7.10 -17.76
N ARG A 144 18.92 -6.03 -17.04
CA ARG A 144 19.75 -6.08 -15.83
C ARG A 144 19.02 -5.41 -14.68
N VAL A 145 18.55 -6.20 -13.73
CA VAL A 145 17.75 -5.73 -12.60
C VAL A 145 18.42 -5.99 -11.26
N ILE A 146 17.99 -5.23 -10.26
CA ILE A 146 18.26 -5.46 -8.84
C ILE A 146 16.94 -5.91 -8.22
N VAL A 147 16.96 -7.03 -7.49
CA VAL A 147 15.78 -7.56 -6.79
C VAL A 147 16.06 -7.56 -5.30
N ASP A 148 15.27 -6.78 -4.57
CA ASP A 148 15.38 -6.66 -3.11
C ASP A 148 14.03 -6.91 -2.43
N PRO A 149 13.98 -7.79 -1.41
CA PRO A 149 12.79 -8.01 -0.62
C PRO A 149 12.79 -7.01 0.52
N THR A 150 11.71 -6.27 0.67
CA THR A 150 11.45 -5.37 1.80
C THR A 150 10.17 -5.79 2.53
N VAL A 151 9.87 -5.09 3.62
CA VAL A 151 8.58 -5.20 4.31
C VAL A 151 7.79 -3.95 3.96
N MET A 152 6.63 -4.14 3.34
CA MET A 152 5.65 -3.06 3.24
C MET A 152 4.87 -3.03 4.55
N GLU A 153 5.25 -2.11 5.44
CA GLU A 153 4.58 -1.94 6.71
C GLU A 153 3.10 -1.63 6.48
N LYS A 154 2.26 -2.30 7.25
CA LYS A 154 0.84 -1.98 7.26
C LYS A 154 0.57 -1.04 8.41
N ALA A 155 -0.28 -0.04 8.19
CA ALA A 155 -0.75 0.89 9.21
C ALA A 155 -1.58 0.18 10.29
N ILE A 156 -0.89 -0.57 11.16
CA ILE A 156 -1.44 -1.25 12.31
C ILE A 156 -0.80 -0.69 13.57
N ALA A 157 -1.59 -0.66 14.65
CA ALA A 157 -1.00 -0.41 15.95
C ALA A 157 -0.16 -1.61 16.39
N HIS A 158 0.92 -1.35 17.13
CA HIS A 158 1.80 -2.40 17.63
C HIS A 158 1.00 -3.55 18.31
N PRO A 159 1.21 -4.81 17.89
CA PRO A 159 0.30 -5.91 18.18
C PRO A 159 0.55 -6.52 19.56
N THR A 160 -0.04 -5.92 20.60
CA THR A 160 -0.06 -6.50 21.95
C THR A 160 -1.28 -7.39 22.15
N ASP A 161 -1.13 -8.47 22.91
CA ASP A 161 -2.22 -9.43 23.18
C ASP A 161 -3.44 -8.73 23.80
N SER A 162 -3.24 -7.79 24.73
CA SER A 162 -4.33 -7.06 25.36
C SER A 162 -5.09 -6.16 24.38
N ARG A 163 -4.38 -5.48 23.48
CA ARG A 163 -4.99 -4.63 22.46
C ARG A 163 -5.73 -5.46 21.42
N LEU A 164 -5.17 -6.59 20.99
CA LEU A 164 -5.84 -7.50 20.05
C LEU A 164 -7.13 -8.07 20.64
N LEU A 165 -7.09 -8.54 21.89
CA LEU A 165 -8.29 -9.03 22.58
C LEU A 165 -9.38 -7.95 22.67
N GLU A 166 -9.01 -6.73 23.06
CA GLU A 166 -9.96 -5.63 23.14
C GLU A 166 -10.55 -5.26 21.77
N ARG A 167 -9.73 -5.24 20.71
CA ARG A 167 -10.22 -5.04 19.33
C ARG A 167 -11.18 -6.14 18.91
N CYS A 168 -10.92 -7.41 19.23
CA CYS A 168 -11.88 -8.50 18.95
C CYS A 168 -13.23 -8.25 19.62
N ARG A 169 -13.22 -7.90 20.91
CA ARG A 169 -14.44 -7.59 21.65
C ARG A 169 -15.20 -6.42 21.03
N GLU A 170 -14.51 -5.31 20.73
CA GLU A 170 -15.09 -4.12 20.12
C GLU A 170 -15.77 -4.45 18.78
N HIS A 171 -15.09 -5.19 17.90
CA HIS A 171 -15.64 -5.57 16.60
C HIS A 171 -16.81 -6.55 16.74
N LEU A 172 -16.76 -7.51 17.67
CA LEU A 172 -17.87 -8.41 17.95
C LEU A 172 -19.11 -7.66 18.44
N VAL A 173 -18.94 -6.69 19.35
CA VAL A 173 -20.05 -5.87 19.86
C VAL A 173 -20.64 -4.99 18.76
N LYS A 174 -19.80 -4.35 17.94
CA LYS A 174 -20.24 -3.55 16.79
C LYS A 174 -20.98 -4.40 15.76
N ALA A 175 -20.48 -5.60 15.47
CA ALA A 175 -21.13 -6.53 14.54
C ALA A 175 -22.47 -7.02 15.10
N ALA A 176 -22.53 -7.40 16.38
CA ALA A 176 -23.78 -7.78 17.04
C ALA A 176 -24.83 -6.68 16.96
N ALA A 177 -24.46 -5.43 17.29
CA ALA A 177 -25.38 -4.29 17.20
C ALA A 177 -25.88 -4.05 15.77
N ARG A 178 -25.00 -4.10 14.77
CA ARG A 178 -25.37 -3.94 13.35
C ARG A 178 -26.37 -4.99 12.86
N HIS A 179 -26.30 -6.21 13.41
CA HIS A 179 -27.14 -7.33 13.01
C HIS A 179 -28.28 -7.61 14.00
N GLY A 180 -28.56 -6.68 14.93
CA GLY A 180 -29.66 -6.80 15.88
C GLY A 180 -29.51 -7.92 16.92
N LEU A 181 -28.29 -8.44 17.13
CA LEU A 181 -28.02 -9.51 18.09
C LEU A 181 -27.95 -8.94 19.52
N LYS A 182 -28.71 -9.52 20.45
CA LYS A 182 -28.75 -9.07 21.84
C LYS A 182 -27.71 -9.81 22.66
N LEU A 183 -26.64 -9.13 23.03
CA LEU A 183 -25.59 -9.69 23.88
C LEU A 183 -25.98 -9.65 25.36
N ARG A 184 -25.76 -10.75 26.07
CA ARG A 184 -25.95 -10.85 27.53
C ARG A 184 -25.06 -9.86 28.28
N GLN A 185 -23.82 -9.72 27.83
CA GLN A 185 -22.80 -8.81 28.36
C GLN A 185 -21.87 -8.37 27.23
N ASN A 186 -21.56 -7.07 27.14
CA ASN A 186 -20.67 -6.52 26.10
C ASN A 186 -19.27 -6.13 26.63
N TYR A 187 -19.12 -6.00 27.95
CA TYR A 187 -17.89 -5.57 28.64
C TYR A 187 -17.29 -4.25 28.14
N ASN A 188 -18.10 -3.33 27.58
CA ASN A 188 -17.64 -2.06 27.01
C ASN A 188 -16.86 -1.19 27.99
N ARG A 189 -17.19 -1.23 29.29
CA ARG A 189 -16.49 -0.45 30.32
C ARG A 189 -15.26 -1.16 30.84
N GLU A 190 -15.40 -2.45 31.16
CA GLU A 190 -14.36 -3.15 31.90
C GLU A 190 -13.19 -3.62 31.02
N ALA A 191 -13.45 -4.06 29.78
CA ALA A 191 -12.42 -4.64 28.94
C ALA A 191 -11.35 -3.61 28.48
N PRO A 192 -11.70 -2.36 28.10
CA PRO A 192 -10.71 -1.31 27.90
C PRO A 192 -9.89 -0.98 29.16
N HIS A 193 -10.50 -1.06 30.35
CA HIS A 193 -9.79 -0.85 31.60
C HIS A 193 -8.75 -1.96 31.84
N LEU A 194 -9.14 -3.23 31.68
CA LEU A 194 -8.21 -4.35 31.78
C LEU A 194 -7.07 -4.24 30.76
N ALA A 195 -7.37 -3.86 29.50
CA ALA A 195 -6.37 -3.72 28.46
C ALA A 195 -5.30 -2.67 28.81
N ARG A 196 -5.72 -1.51 29.36
CA ARG A 196 -4.80 -0.48 29.87
C ARG A 196 -4.01 -0.95 31.08
N GLN A 197 -4.66 -1.63 32.03
CA GLN A 197 -4.02 -2.16 33.23
C GLN A 197 -2.92 -3.19 32.89
N ILE A 198 -3.14 -4.03 31.87
CA ILE A 198 -2.13 -4.98 31.36
C ILE A 198 -0.89 -4.23 30.88
N GLY A 199 -1.07 -3.15 30.10
CA GLY A 199 0.04 -2.30 29.65
C GLY A 199 0.83 -1.68 30.81
N ARG A 200 0.12 -1.17 31.84
CA ARG A 200 0.75 -0.62 33.05
C ARG A 200 1.58 -1.66 33.81
N TYR A 201 1.05 -2.87 33.97
CA TYR A 201 1.80 -3.95 34.63
C TYR A 201 2.99 -4.43 33.80
N ALA A 202 2.90 -4.44 32.48
CA ALA A 202 4.02 -4.74 31.61
C ALA A 202 5.15 -3.70 31.78
N HIS A 203 4.80 -2.41 31.75
CA HIS A 203 5.75 -1.31 31.98
C HIS A 203 6.42 -1.41 33.35
N ALA A 204 5.64 -1.70 34.40
CA ALA A 204 6.15 -1.90 35.76
C ALA A 204 6.85 -3.26 36.00
N LYS A 205 7.04 -4.09 34.95
CA LYS A 205 7.61 -5.45 35.03
C LYS A 205 6.87 -6.40 35.99
N GLN A 206 5.59 -6.14 36.30
CA GLN A 206 4.74 -6.94 37.20
C GLN A 206 4.05 -8.10 36.45
N TYR A 207 4.83 -9.00 35.86
CA TYR A 207 4.33 -10.01 34.92
C TYR A 207 3.32 -11.01 35.51
N LYS A 208 3.41 -11.35 36.80
CA LYS A 208 2.43 -12.23 37.46
C LYS A 208 1.03 -11.59 37.49
N ARG A 209 0.95 -10.30 37.86
CA ARG A 209 -0.30 -9.51 37.87
C ARG A 209 -0.81 -9.32 36.44
N MET A 210 0.08 -8.96 35.52
CA MET A 210 -0.22 -8.82 34.10
C MET A 210 -0.91 -10.07 33.53
N LYS A 211 -0.32 -11.27 33.75
CA LYS A 211 -0.87 -12.55 33.28
C LYS A 211 -2.26 -12.84 33.85
N LYS A 212 -2.51 -12.50 35.13
CA LYS A 212 -3.84 -12.68 35.76
C LYS A 212 -4.91 -11.80 35.10
N VAL A 213 -4.60 -10.52 34.85
CA VAL A 213 -5.51 -9.59 34.18
C VAL A 213 -5.72 -9.98 32.72
N LEU A 214 -4.66 -10.38 32.01
CA LEU A 214 -4.76 -10.87 30.63
C LEU A 214 -5.67 -12.10 30.51
N ARG A 215 -5.57 -13.06 31.44
CA ARG A 215 -6.49 -14.22 31.50
C ARG A 215 -7.94 -13.78 31.69
N THR A 216 -8.17 -12.79 32.55
CA THR A 216 -9.52 -12.24 32.79
C THR A 216 -10.08 -11.60 31.52
N LEU A 217 -9.28 -10.78 30.83
CA LEU A 217 -9.66 -10.18 29.56
C LEU A 217 -9.99 -11.26 28.52
N ARG A 218 -9.11 -12.24 28.34
CA ARG A 218 -9.32 -13.38 27.43
C ARG A 218 -10.65 -14.10 27.71
N SER A 219 -10.97 -14.37 28.98
CA SER A 219 -12.24 -14.98 29.36
C SER A 219 -13.46 -14.11 29.01
N ARG A 220 -13.38 -12.79 29.17
CA ARG A 220 -14.46 -11.85 28.82
C ARG A 220 -14.70 -11.81 27.31
N VAL A 221 -13.64 -11.67 26.53
CA VAL A 221 -13.72 -11.71 25.06
C VAL A 221 -14.29 -13.04 24.57
N GLY A 222 -13.83 -14.16 25.13
CA GLY A 222 -14.36 -15.49 24.80
C GLY A 222 -15.83 -15.71 25.22
N ARG A 223 -16.36 -14.95 26.19
CA ARG A 223 -17.80 -14.95 26.50
C ARG A 223 -18.59 -14.20 25.41
N VAL A 224 -18.15 -13.01 25.01
CA VAL A 224 -18.79 -12.23 23.94
C VAL A 224 -18.80 -13.02 22.63
N MET A 225 -17.66 -13.60 22.24
CA MET A 225 -17.55 -14.40 21.02
C MET A 225 -18.56 -15.56 21.00
N ARG A 226 -18.65 -16.34 22.09
CA ARG A 226 -19.60 -17.47 22.19
C ARG A 226 -21.06 -17.02 22.18
N ASP A 227 -21.36 -15.84 22.70
CA ASP A 227 -22.72 -15.30 22.68
C ASP A 227 -23.13 -14.91 21.25
N VAL A 228 -22.23 -14.27 20.50
CA VAL A 228 -22.43 -13.99 19.07
C VAL A 228 -22.55 -15.30 18.27
N GLU A 229 -21.66 -16.27 18.52
CA GLU A 229 -21.64 -17.57 17.84
C GLU A 229 -22.96 -18.34 18.02
N ARG A 230 -23.55 -18.32 19.21
CA ARG A 230 -24.85 -18.97 19.50
C ARG A 230 -26.04 -18.29 18.81
N GLN A 231 -25.92 -17.02 18.45
CA GLN A 231 -26.99 -16.24 17.84
C GLN A 231 -26.82 -16.11 16.31
N ILE A 232 -25.85 -16.82 15.72
CA ILE A 232 -25.48 -16.63 14.31
C ILE A 232 -26.62 -16.99 13.35
N ASP A 233 -27.44 -17.97 13.72
CA ASP A 233 -28.59 -18.40 12.91
C ASP A 233 -29.73 -17.38 12.93
N ALA A 234 -29.81 -16.54 13.96
CA ALA A 234 -30.74 -15.42 14.02
C ALA A 234 -30.32 -14.24 13.13
N ALA A 235 -29.07 -14.19 12.67
CA ALA A 235 -28.60 -13.13 11.79
C ALA A 235 -29.08 -13.33 10.34
N PRO A 236 -29.29 -12.24 9.58
CA PRO A 236 -29.63 -12.30 8.16
C PRO A 236 -28.63 -13.15 7.36
N LYS A 237 -29.10 -13.95 6.39
CA LYS A 237 -28.27 -14.90 5.61
C LYS A 237 -27.00 -14.24 5.03
N GLY A 238 -27.12 -13.03 4.48
CA GLY A 238 -25.98 -12.29 3.91
C GLY A 238 -24.93 -11.81 4.92
N SER A 239 -25.25 -11.77 6.22
CA SER A 239 -24.35 -11.33 7.29
C SER A 239 -23.65 -12.49 8.00
N ARG A 240 -24.13 -13.73 7.81
CA ARG A 240 -23.58 -14.91 8.49
C ARG A 240 -22.12 -15.16 8.15
N ALA A 241 -21.75 -15.08 6.88
CA ALA A 241 -20.36 -15.29 6.44
C ALA A 241 -19.38 -14.29 7.10
N VAL A 242 -19.77 -13.01 7.18
CA VAL A 242 -18.95 -11.96 7.82
C VAL A 242 -18.80 -12.20 9.32
N LEU A 243 -19.89 -12.60 9.99
CA LEU A 243 -19.85 -12.95 11.40
C LEU A 243 -19.00 -14.20 11.66
N GLN A 244 -19.11 -15.23 10.82
CA GLN A 244 -18.30 -16.45 10.91
C GLN A 244 -16.81 -16.15 10.76
N ASP A 245 -16.42 -15.33 9.79
CA ASP A 245 -15.03 -14.89 9.62
C ASP A 245 -14.52 -14.13 10.87
N LEU A 246 -15.32 -13.17 11.38
CA LEU A 246 -14.95 -12.43 12.60
C LEU A 246 -14.80 -13.34 13.83
N ILE A 247 -15.71 -14.29 14.01
CA ILE A 247 -15.64 -15.31 15.07
C ILE A 247 -14.40 -16.19 14.87
N GLY A 248 -14.13 -16.65 13.65
CA GLY A 248 -12.97 -17.47 13.32
C GLY A 248 -11.64 -16.77 13.65
N ARG A 249 -11.50 -15.50 13.25
CA ARG A 249 -10.34 -14.66 13.60
C ARG A 249 -10.22 -14.45 15.09
N THR A 250 -11.34 -14.19 15.78
CA THR A 250 -11.35 -14.02 17.24
C THR A 250 -10.93 -15.30 17.95
N LYS A 251 -11.42 -16.46 17.51
CA LYS A 251 -11.07 -17.77 18.04
C LYS A 251 -9.57 -18.03 17.90
N ARG A 252 -8.99 -17.73 16.73
CA ARG A 252 -7.54 -17.80 16.49
C ARG A 252 -6.76 -16.88 17.45
N ILE A 253 -7.20 -15.63 17.65
CA ILE A 253 -6.55 -14.71 18.60
C ILE A 253 -6.67 -15.19 20.06
N LEU A 254 -7.76 -15.84 20.44
CA LEU A 254 -7.95 -16.40 21.78
C LEU A 254 -7.04 -17.62 22.04
N SER A 255 -6.80 -18.44 21.02
CA SER A 255 -6.01 -19.68 21.12
C SER A 255 -4.52 -19.50 20.84
N GLN A 256 -4.14 -18.49 20.04
CA GLN A 256 -2.75 -18.32 19.60
C GLN A 256 -1.79 -18.06 20.77
N LYS A 257 -0.58 -18.60 20.63
CA LYS A 257 0.57 -18.42 21.52
C LYS A 257 1.65 -17.59 20.83
N THR A 258 2.70 -17.27 21.58
CA THR A 258 3.80 -16.40 21.11
C THR A 258 4.62 -17.00 19.97
N LYS A 259 4.77 -18.33 19.92
CA LYS A 259 5.60 -19.04 18.93
C LYS A 259 4.78 -19.80 17.88
N ASP A 260 3.48 -19.54 17.81
CA ASP A 260 2.63 -20.22 16.83
C ASP A 260 2.98 -19.74 15.41
N LYS A 261 3.04 -20.69 14.48
CA LYS A 261 3.08 -20.37 13.04
C LYS A 261 1.75 -19.74 12.65
N ASN A 262 1.79 -18.82 11.68
CA ASN A 262 0.61 -18.08 11.23
C ASN A 262 -0.13 -17.42 12.43
N LYS A 263 0.53 -16.53 13.16
CA LYS A 263 -0.11 -15.74 14.23
C LYS A 263 -0.84 -14.53 13.62
N LEU A 264 -2.01 -14.15 14.15
CA LEU A 264 -2.65 -12.89 13.78
C LEU A 264 -2.07 -11.73 14.58
N TYR A 265 -1.58 -10.73 13.86
CA TYR A 265 -1.06 -9.48 14.42
C TYR A 265 -2.06 -8.31 14.32
N ALA A 266 -3.06 -8.39 13.45
CA ALA A 266 -4.14 -7.42 13.38
C ALA A 266 -5.46 -8.11 13.01
N LEU A 267 -6.55 -7.73 13.67
CA LEU A 267 -7.87 -8.31 13.40
C LEU A 267 -8.41 -7.95 12.01
N HIS A 268 -8.21 -6.69 11.61
CA HIS A 268 -8.69 -6.14 10.35
C HIS A 268 -7.76 -6.43 9.16
N ALA A 269 -6.55 -6.96 9.43
CA ALA A 269 -5.52 -7.21 8.44
C ALA A 269 -4.84 -8.57 8.69
N PRO A 270 -5.51 -9.69 8.36
CA PRO A 270 -5.04 -11.04 8.64
C PRO A 270 -3.78 -11.43 7.84
N GLU A 271 -3.46 -10.72 6.77
CA GLU A 271 -2.27 -10.87 5.94
C GLU A 271 -1.00 -10.28 6.58
N VAL A 272 -1.13 -9.48 7.66
CA VAL A 272 0.04 -8.88 8.32
C VAL A 272 0.85 -9.96 9.03
N GLU A 273 2.13 -9.93 8.77
CA GLU A 273 3.15 -10.79 9.33
C GLU A 273 4.08 -10.03 10.26
N CYS A 274 4.88 -10.77 11.03
CA CYS A 274 5.98 -10.22 11.82
C CYS A 274 7.28 -10.70 11.18
N LEU A 275 8.04 -9.76 10.63
CA LEU A 275 9.21 -10.03 9.83
C LEU A 275 10.45 -9.49 10.56
N ALA A 276 11.41 -10.38 10.80
CA ALA A 276 12.68 -10.02 11.42
C ALA A 276 13.75 -9.83 10.34
N LYS A 277 14.11 -8.58 10.05
CA LYS A 277 15.12 -8.21 9.04
C LYS A 277 16.50 -7.91 9.65
N GLY A 278 16.72 -8.23 10.93
CA GLY A 278 18.01 -8.06 11.60
C GLY A 278 18.45 -6.60 11.79
N LYS A 279 17.52 -5.63 11.70
CA LYS A 279 17.80 -4.22 11.97
C LYS A 279 18.00 -4.02 13.48
N ALA A 280 19.04 -3.28 13.87
CA ALA A 280 19.44 -3.12 15.27
C ALA A 280 18.40 -2.38 16.14
N ARG A 281 17.70 -1.39 15.58
CA ARG A 281 16.70 -0.58 16.30
C ARG A 281 15.28 -1.15 16.25
N THR A 282 14.90 -1.70 15.11
CA THR A 282 13.56 -2.28 14.84
C THR A 282 13.70 -3.75 14.47
N PRO A 283 13.83 -4.65 15.47
CA PRO A 283 14.08 -6.06 15.21
C PRO A 283 12.91 -6.76 14.49
N TYR A 284 11.71 -6.19 14.56
CA TYR A 284 10.49 -6.72 13.94
C TYR A 284 9.74 -5.60 13.21
N GLU A 285 9.34 -5.89 11.98
CA GLU A 285 8.48 -5.07 11.14
C GLU A 285 7.14 -5.80 10.94
N PHE A 286 6.04 -5.06 10.95
CA PHE A 286 4.70 -5.62 10.81
C PHE A 286 4.07 -5.20 9.49
N GLY A 287 3.98 -6.15 8.56
CA GLY A 287 3.55 -5.86 7.21
C GLY A 287 3.45 -7.10 6.37
N VAL A 288 3.50 -6.90 5.05
CA VAL A 288 3.61 -7.98 4.07
C VAL A 288 4.98 -7.87 3.43
N LYS A 289 5.63 -9.01 3.18
CA LYS A 289 6.88 -9.01 2.41
C LYS A 289 6.57 -8.54 0.99
N VAL A 290 7.41 -7.67 0.44
CA VAL A 290 7.28 -7.21 -0.94
C VAL A 290 8.63 -7.40 -1.62
N SER A 291 8.63 -7.96 -2.83
CA SER A 291 9.79 -7.96 -3.70
C SER A 291 9.72 -6.75 -4.63
N ILE A 292 10.78 -5.95 -4.63
CA ILE A 292 10.92 -4.78 -5.49
C ILE A 292 12.02 -5.09 -6.51
N THR A 293 11.67 -4.96 -7.79
CA THR A 293 12.58 -5.14 -8.91
C THR A 293 12.84 -3.78 -9.54
N THR A 294 14.11 -3.38 -9.59
CA THR A 294 14.54 -2.10 -10.18
C THR A 294 15.54 -2.30 -11.30
N THR A 295 15.59 -1.42 -12.29
CA THR A 295 16.68 -1.39 -13.27
C THR A 295 18.00 -1.07 -12.58
N HIS A 296 19.07 -1.80 -12.91
CA HIS A 296 20.36 -1.64 -12.25
C HIS A 296 21.00 -0.26 -12.44
N LYS A 297 20.80 0.41 -13.58
CA LYS A 297 21.47 1.69 -13.88
C LYS A 297 20.64 2.88 -13.43
N GLU A 298 19.36 2.92 -13.80
CA GLU A 298 18.50 4.10 -13.61
C GLU A 298 17.69 4.04 -12.31
N GLY A 299 17.63 2.88 -11.64
CA GLY A 299 16.86 2.70 -10.41
C GLY A 299 15.33 2.77 -10.59
N LEU A 300 14.81 2.68 -11.83
CA LEU A 300 13.37 2.65 -12.07
C LEU A 300 12.78 1.33 -11.57
N VAL A 301 11.68 1.40 -10.82
CA VAL A 301 10.90 0.22 -10.42
C VAL A 301 10.20 -0.36 -11.64
N VAL A 302 10.53 -1.62 -11.96
CA VAL A 302 9.96 -2.39 -13.07
C VAL A 302 9.13 -3.59 -12.60
N GLY A 303 9.14 -3.86 -11.29
CA GLY A 303 8.29 -4.85 -10.65
C GLY A 303 8.12 -4.53 -9.18
N MET A 304 6.93 -4.78 -8.65
CA MET A 304 6.62 -4.62 -7.24
C MET A 304 5.54 -5.64 -6.87
N ARG A 305 5.93 -6.68 -6.13
CA ARG A 305 5.05 -7.82 -5.87
C ARG A 305 4.92 -8.13 -4.40
N SER A 306 3.68 -8.28 -3.95
CA SER A 306 3.39 -8.71 -2.59
C SER A 306 3.60 -10.22 -2.43
N MET A 307 4.24 -10.63 -1.34
CA MET A 307 4.66 -12.00 -1.05
C MET A 307 4.10 -12.44 0.31
N PRO A 308 2.78 -12.69 0.42
CA PRO A 308 2.17 -13.16 1.66
C PRO A 308 2.62 -14.59 2.01
N GLY A 309 2.52 -14.95 3.28
CA GLY A 309 2.96 -16.22 3.87
C GLY A 309 4.40 -16.21 4.44
N ASN A 310 5.07 -15.06 4.50
CA ASN A 310 6.49 -14.91 4.84
C ASN A 310 7.38 -15.96 4.13
N PRO A 311 7.37 -16.04 2.79
CA PRO A 311 8.18 -17.00 2.06
C PRO A 311 9.66 -16.73 2.28
N TYR A 312 10.51 -17.76 2.17
CA TYR A 312 11.95 -17.56 2.12
C TYR A 312 12.32 -16.71 0.89
N ASP A 313 13.23 -15.75 1.04
CA ASP A 313 13.54 -14.76 0.00
C ASP A 313 13.91 -15.45 -1.33
N GLY A 314 14.67 -16.55 -1.28
CA GLY A 314 15.03 -17.32 -2.47
C GLY A 314 13.84 -17.83 -3.30
N HIS A 315 12.70 -18.15 -2.68
CA HIS A 315 11.51 -18.63 -3.38
C HIS A 315 10.75 -17.50 -4.09
N THR A 316 11.08 -16.23 -3.83
CA THR A 316 10.38 -15.07 -4.38
C THR A 316 10.98 -14.57 -5.69
N LEU A 317 12.20 -15.00 -6.04
CA LEU A 317 12.95 -14.41 -7.17
C LEU A 317 12.29 -14.70 -8.51
N ALA A 318 11.88 -15.94 -8.76
CA ALA A 318 11.25 -16.32 -10.02
C ALA A 318 10.00 -15.47 -10.30
N GLU A 319 9.14 -15.36 -9.30
CA GLU A 319 7.89 -14.62 -9.36
C GLU A 319 8.11 -13.10 -9.53
N ALA A 320 9.15 -12.55 -8.91
CA ALA A 320 9.52 -11.13 -9.07
C ALA A 320 10.08 -10.82 -10.46
N LEU A 321 10.87 -11.72 -11.05
CA LEU A 321 11.42 -11.57 -12.39
C LEU A 321 10.35 -11.81 -13.46
N GLU A 322 9.45 -12.76 -13.26
CA GLU A 322 8.29 -13.00 -14.13
C GLU A 322 7.41 -11.74 -14.19
N GLN A 323 7.07 -11.15 -13.04
CA GLN A 323 6.29 -9.91 -13.02
C GLN A 323 7.03 -8.77 -13.75
N ALA A 324 8.33 -8.59 -13.49
CA ALA A 324 9.11 -7.57 -14.17
C ALA A 324 9.16 -7.79 -15.69
N ALA A 325 9.24 -9.04 -16.15
CA ALA A 325 9.21 -9.38 -17.57
C ALA A 325 7.86 -9.02 -18.20
N ILE A 326 6.75 -9.35 -17.55
CA ILE A 326 5.40 -9.04 -18.03
C ILE A 326 5.17 -7.53 -18.09
N LEU A 327 5.47 -6.80 -17.01
CA LEU A 327 5.20 -5.37 -16.91
C LEU A 327 6.07 -4.52 -17.86
N SER A 328 7.25 -5.01 -18.19
CA SER A 328 8.20 -4.30 -19.04
C SER A 328 8.29 -4.83 -20.47
N ASP A 329 7.62 -5.93 -20.81
CA ASP A 329 7.75 -6.63 -22.08
C ASP A 329 9.22 -6.96 -22.46
N VAL A 330 10.06 -7.17 -21.44
CA VAL A 330 11.49 -7.48 -21.57
C VAL A 330 11.89 -8.49 -20.51
N THR A 331 12.32 -9.67 -20.92
CA THR A 331 12.83 -10.69 -19.99
C THR A 331 14.17 -10.26 -19.37
N PRO A 332 14.27 -10.18 -18.04
CA PRO A 332 15.55 -9.94 -17.36
C PRO A 332 16.53 -11.10 -17.60
N GLU A 333 17.74 -10.79 -18.02
CA GLU A 333 18.82 -11.77 -18.24
C GLU A 333 19.80 -11.82 -17.06
N ILE A 334 19.88 -10.73 -16.29
CA ILE A 334 20.80 -10.56 -15.16
C ILE A 334 20.02 -10.03 -13.95
N ALA A 335 20.13 -10.71 -12.82
CA ALA A 335 19.57 -10.28 -11.55
C ALA A 335 20.68 -10.11 -10.51
N VAL A 336 20.79 -8.91 -9.93
CA VAL A 336 21.65 -8.63 -8.77
C VAL A 336 20.79 -8.69 -7.52
N VAL A 337 21.14 -9.55 -6.57
CA VAL A 337 20.28 -9.87 -5.44
C VAL A 337 21.07 -9.99 -4.14
N ASP A 338 20.47 -9.68 -3.00
CA ASP A 338 21.14 -9.86 -1.69
C ASP A 338 21.44 -11.34 -1.38
N ARG A 339 22.25 -11.58 -0.35
CA ARG A 339 22.61 -12.91 0.16
C ARG A 339 21.42 -13.74 0.64
N GLY A 340 20.26 -13.11 0.89
CA GLY A 340 19.01 -13.81 1.21
C GLY A 340 18.52 -14.75 0.09
N TYR A 341 18.99 -14.56 -1.15
CA TYR A 341 18.67 -15.41 -2.30
C TYR A 341 19.68 -16.54 -2.54
N LYS A 342 20.53 -16.85 -1.55
CA LYS A 342 21.57 -17.87 -1.71
C LYS A 342 20.95 -19.23 -2.09
N GLY A 343 21.53 -19.87 -3.10
CA GLY A 343 21.14 -21.22 -3.56
C GLY A 343 20.00 -21.23 -4.57
N VAL A 344 19.55 -20.06 -5.04
CA VAL A 344 18.60 -19.96 -6.14
C VAL A 344 19.36 -20.04 -7.47
N ASP A 345 18.86 -20.89 -8.36
CA ASP A 345 19.28 -20.97 -9.75
C ASP A 345 18.02 -20.92 -10.62
N LEU A 346 18.05 -20.09 -11.66
CA LEU A 346 16.91 -19.89 -12.56
C LEU A 346 17.43 -20.01 -14.00
N GLU A 347 16.81 -20.89 -14.76
CA GLU A 347 17.18 -21.13 -16.15
C GLU A 347 17.08 -19.83 -16.97
N GLY A 348 18.14 -19.50 -17.71
CA GLY A 348 18.18 -18.30 -18.55
C GLY A 348 18.50 -16.98 -17.82
N VAL A 349 18.69 -16.98 -16.49
CA VAL A 349 19.00 -15.77 -15.72
C VAL A 349 20.34 -15.91 -14.98
N LYS A 350 21.25 -14.96 -15.19
CA LYS A 350 22.51 -14.87 -14.44
C LYS A 350 22.29 -14.13 -13.13
N ILE A 351 22.46 -14.83 -12.01
CA ILE A 351 22.26 -14.28 -10.66
C ILE A 351 23.60 -13.87 -10.05
N TYR A 352 23.69 -12.64 -9.56
CA TYR A 352 24.87 -12.10 -8.86
C TYR A 352 24.57 -11.78 -7.39
N HIS A 353 25.45 -12.20 -6.49
CA HIS A 353 25.37 -11.90 -5.06
C HIS A 353 26.52 -10.98 -4.59
N PRO A 354 26.27 -10.12 -3.58
CA PRO A 354 27.29 -9.30 -2.93
C PRO A 354 28.47 -10.13 -2.38
N GLY A 355 29.67 -9.87 -2.90
CA GLY A 355 30.93 -10.50 -2.47
C GLY A 355 31.30 -11.80 -3.18
N ALA A 356 30.51 -12.28 -4.15
CA ALA A 356 30.92 -13.38 -5.04
C ALA A 356 32.02 -12.94 -6.05
N ALA A 357 32.36 -11.66 -6.07
CA ALA A 357 33.35 -11.04 -6.95
C ALA A 357 34.83 -11.37 -6.61
N ALA A 358 35.12 -12.36 -5.75
CA ALA A 358 36.50 -12.77 -5.50
C ALA A 358 37.07 -13.77 -6.53
N ARG A 359 36.28 -14.25 -7.51
CA ARG A 359 36.74 -15.24 -8.52
C ARG A 359 36.56 -14.84 -9.99
N HIS A 360 35.99 -13.67 -10.29
CA HIS A 360 35.89 -13.14 -11.65
C HIS A 360 36.32 -11.66 -11.71
N HIS A 361 37.50 -11.37 -11.18
CA HIS A 361 38.17 -10.08 -11.38
C HIS A 361 38.74 -10.01 -12.80
N ALA A 362 37.88 -9.77 -13.79
CA ALA A 362 38.31 -9.34 -15.13
C ALA A 362 37.28 -8.46 -15.87
N TRP A 363 36.06 -8.25 -15.34
CA TRP A 363 34.98 -7.55 -16.07
C TRP A 363 34.42 -6.30 -15.37
N LEU A 364 35.03 -5.87 -14.25
CA LEU A 364 34.64 -4.66 -13.52
C LEU A 364 35.50 -3.43 -13.86
N THR A 365 36.37 -3.50 -14.87
CA THR A 365 37.12 -2.35 -15.37
C THR A 365 36.56 -1.89 -16.71
N GLY A 366 35.48 -1.15 -16.60
CA GLY A 366 34.94 -0.25 -17.62
C GLY A 366 34.21 0.85 -16.89
N ASP A 367 35.00 1.75 -16.29
CA ASP A 367 34.64 3.04 -15.71
C ASP A 367 33.30 3.12 -14.96
N ASP A 368 33.29 2.70 -13.70
CA ASP A 368 32.61 3.45 -12.64
C ASP A 368 32.99 2.91 -11.25
N LYS A 369 33.94 3.59 -10.59
CA LYS A 369 34.33 3.31 -9.20
C LYS A 369 33.37 4.02 -8.24
N THR A 370 32.11 3.60 -8.15
CA THR A 370 31.25 3.91 -6.99
C THR A 370 30.05 2.96 -6.94
N ALA A 371 30.23 1.78 -6.34
CA ALA A 371 29.10 0.94 -5.93
C ALA A 371 29.42 0.30 -4.59
N GLN A 372 29.52 1.15 -3.57
CA GLN A 372 29.38 0.71 -2.19
C GLN A 372 27.89 0.49 -1.97
N CYS A 373 27.52 -0.73 -1.61
CA CYS A 373 26.16 -1.10 -1.22
C CYS A 373 25.86 -0.45 0.14
N ASP A 374 25.58 0.84 0.13
CA ASP A 374 24.94 1.52 1.24
C ASP A 374 23.48 1.08 1.20
N ARG A 375 23.07 0.27 2.20
CA ARG A 375 21.65 0.13 2.52
C ARG A 375 21.11 1.54 2.70
N ALA A 376 20.32 2.00 1.73
CA ALA A 376 19.58 3.24 1.85
C ALA A 376 18.64 3.09 3.05
N SER A 377 19.11 3.57 4.20
CA SER A 377 18.22 3.98 5.27
C SER A 377 17.33 5.07 4.66
N HIS A 378 16.07 4.72 4.38
CA HIS A 378 15.02 5.70 4.16
C HIS A 378 15.06 6.65 5.38
N ARG A 379 15.64 7.83 5.19
CA ARG A 379 15.33 8.99 6.03
C ARG A 379 14.03 9.56 5.46
N PRO A 380 13.04 9.89 6.31
CA PRO A 380 11.96 10.76 5.87
C PRO A 380 12.58 12.07 5.39
N HIS A 381 12.06 12.59 4.28
CA HIS A 381 12.50 13.83 3.67
C HIS A 381 11.94 15.02 4.49
N GLU A 382 12.44 15.20 5.72
CA GLU A 382 12.26 16.48 6.43
C GLU A 382 13.28 17.49 5.86
N ASP A 383 12.77 18.68 5.57
CA ASP A 383 13.47 19.92 5.22
C ASP A 383 14.01 20.09 3.78
N ARG A 384 13.12 20.60 2.90
CA ARG A 384 13.52 21.67 1.96
C ARG A 384 12.37 22.49 1.36
N TRP A 385 11.63 23.22 2.20
CA TRP A 385 10.96 24.46 1.80
C TRP A 385 10.91 25.43 3.01
N GLN A 386 12.06 26.03 3.34
CA GLN A 386 12.05 27.29 4.08
C GLN A 386 11.45 28.35 3.15
N THR A 387 10.18 28.69 3.38
CA THR A 387 9.58 29.89 2.81
C THR A 387 9.71 31.02 3.82
N ARG A 388 10.49 32.03 3.42
CA ARG A 388 10.54 33.42 3.91
C ARG A 388 9.41 33.83 4.87
N SER A 389 9.74 34.03 6.14
CA SER A 389 8.94 34.82 7.09
C SER A 389 9.72 36.00 7.70
N GLU A 390 10.88 36.35 7.16
CA GLU A 390 11.59 37.60 7.51
C GLU A 390 11.40 38.60 6.38
N LEU A 391 10.43 39.50 6.54
CA LEU A 391 10.34 40.85 5.95
C LEU A 391 8.93 41.41 6.28
N ALA A 392 8.66 41.66 7.57
CA ALA A 392 7.52 42.49 8.00
C ALA A 392 7.67 42.91 9.48
N GLU A 393 8.82 43.46 9.87
CA GLU A 393 8.90 44.32 11.06
C GLU A 393 9.68 45.58 10.68
N GLY A 394 8.92 46.57 10.24
CA GLY A 394 9.40 47.88 9.86
C GLY A 394 8.19 48.78 9.56
N ASP A 395 7.96 49.73 10.46
CA ASP A 395 7.06 50.88 10.35
C ASP A 395 5.54 50.65 10.39
N ALA A 396 4.96 50.78 11.58
CA ALA A 396 3.91 51.78 11.83
C ALA A 396 3.77 52.04 13.35
N ARG A 397 3.56 53.32 13.65
CA ARG A 397 3.49 53.96 14.98
C ARG A 397 2.28 53.56 15.82
#